data_AF-A0A941UJF4-F1
#
_entry.id   AF-A0A941UJF4-F1
#
_cell.length_a   1.000
_cell.length_b   1.000
_cell.length_c   1.000
_cell.angle_alpha   90.00
_cell.angle_beta   90.00
_cell.angle_gamma   90.00
#
_symmetry.space_group_name_H-M   'P 1'
#
loop_
_entity.id
_entity.type
_entity.pdbx_description
1 polymer ?
#
loop_
_entity_poly.entity_id
_entity_poly.type
_entity_poly.pdbx_seq_one_letter_code
_entity_poly.pdbx_strand_id
1 'polypeptide(L)' 'AKSLYLFVNKNNTKAIRAYERFGFVKARAVVTDIGSGFVMDDYRMELVL' A
#
# COMPACT_ATOMS: atom_id res chain seq x y z
N ALA A 1 10.40 -17.77 -3.61
CA ALA A 1 9.25 -17.44 -2.76
C ALA A 1 8.17 -16.79 -3.62
N LYS A 2 6.88 -17.11 -3.41
CA LYS A 2 5.78 -16.40 -4.07
C LYS A 2 5.33 -15.25 -3.16
N SER A 3 4.89 -14.14 -3.74
CA SER A 3 4.41 -12.99 -2.97
C SER A 3 3.28 -12.29 -3.72
N LEU A 4 2.29 -11.80 -2.97
CA LEU A 4 1.26 -10.90 -3.47
C LEU A 4 1.56 -9.47 -3.01
N TYR A 5 1.30 -8.47 -3.84
CA TYR A 5 1.43 -7.07 -3.45
C TYR A 5 0.25 -6.23 -3.92
N LEU A 6 0.02 -5.13 -3.21
CA LEU A 6 -1.00 -4.12 -3.51
C LEU A 6 -0.50 -2.72 -3.14
N PHE A 7 -1.14 -1.70 -3.68
CA PHE A 7 -0.98 -0.33 -3.23
C PHE A 7 -2.23 0.10 -2.45
N VAL A 8 -2.02 0.83 -1.36
CA VAL A 8 -3.11 1.39 -0.55
C VAL A 8 -2.75 2.80 -0.14
N ASN A 9 -3.68 3.74 -0.35
CA ASN A 9 -3.50 5.12 0.04
C ASN A 9 -3.21 5.25 1.55
N LYS A 10 -2.19 6.04 1.91
CA LYS A 10 -1.74 6.19 3.30
C LYS A 10 -2.82 6.72 4.23
N ASN A 11 -3.78 7.48 3.70
CA ASN A 11 -4.91 8.00 4.47
C ASN A 11 -6.04 6.98 4.62
N ASN A 12 -6.03 5.88 3.87
CA ASN A 12 -7.01 4.80 4.01
C ASN A 12 -6.64 3.84 5.16
N THR A 13 -6.65 4.37 6.37
CA THR A 13 -6.30 3.64 7.60
C THR A 13 -7.16 2.40 7.83
N LYS A 14 -8.43 2.40 7.38
CA LYS A 14 -9.33 1.26 7.46
C LYS A 14 -8.86 0.09 6.60
N ALA A 15 -8.50 0.34 5.34
CA ALA A 15 -7.99 -0.69 4.44
C ALA A 15 -6.62 -1.20 4.89
N ILE A 16 -5.72 -0.30 5.30
CA ILE A 16 -4.39 -0.67 5.83
C ILE A 16 -4.53 -1.67 6.98
N ARG A 17 -5.38 -1.37 7.98
CA ARG A 17 -5.61 -2.27 9.11
C ARG A 17 -6.19 -3.62 8.69
N ALA A 18 -7.05 -3.65 7.67
CA ALA A 18 -7.59 -4.90 7.14
C ALA A 18 -6.48 -5.75 6.51
N TYR A 19 -5.62 -5.15 5.68
CA TYR A 19 -4.49 -5.86 5.07
C TYR A 19 -3.46 -6.32 6.09
N GLU A 20 -3.12 -5.50 7.09
CA GLU A 20 -2.26 -5.90 8.22
C GLU A 20 -2.81 -7.13 8.95
N ARG A 21 -4.13 -7.20 9.17
CA ARG A 21 -4.79 -8.38 9.76
C ARG A 21 -4.71 -9.63 8.88
N PHE A 22 -4.66 -9.46 7.56
CA PHE A 22 -4.45 -10.55 6.61
C PHE A 22 -2.96 -10.93 6.42
N GLY A 23 -2.05 -10.33 7.19
CA GLY A 23 -0.62 -10.65 7.16
C GLY A 23 0.19 -9.84 6.16
N PHE A 24 -0.41 -8.84 5.50
CA PHE A 24 0.36 -7.93 4.67
C PHE A 24 1.22 -6.98 5.51
N VAL A 25 2.43 -6.70 5.03
CA VAL A 25 3.35 -5.73 5.64
C VAL A 25 3.59 -4.55 4.72
N LYS A 26 3.82 -3.35 5.28
CA LYS A 26 4.17 -2.15 4.50
C LYS A 26 5.61 -2.28 4.01
N ALA A 27 5.80 -2.67 2.75
CA ALA A 27 7.12 -2.90 2.17
C ALA A 27 7.81 -1.59 1.76
N ARG A 28 7.06 -0.63 1.21
CA ARG A 28 7.58 0.70 0.84
C ARG A 28 6.51 1.77 0.86
N ALA A 29 6.91 3.01 1.11
CA ALA A 29 6.10 4.20 0.83
C ALA A 29 6.33 4.62 -0.63
N VAL A 30 5.27 5.01 -1.34
CA VAL A 30 5.32 5.41 -2.75
C VAL A 30 4.49 6.67 -2.93
N VAL A 31 5.11 7.72 -3.47
CA VAL A 31 4.43 8.93 -3.90
C VAL A 31 4.44 8.92 -5.43
N THR A 32 3.25 8.94 -6.01
CA THR A 32 3.08 8.94 -7.48
C THR A 32 2.48 10.28 -7.89
N ASP A 33 3.14 11.01 -8.77
CA ASP A 33 2.55 12.15 -9.45
C ASP A 33 1.46 11.66 -10.41
N ILE A 34 0.24 12.19 -10.25
CA ILE A 34 -0.92 11.83 -11.09
C ILE A 34 -1.34 12.99 -12.00
N GLY A 35 -0.51 14.04 -12.09
CA GLY A 35 -0.72 15.23 -12.90
C GLY A 35 -1.50 16.32 -12.16
N SER A 36 -1.58 17.48 -12.82
CA SER A 36 -2.38 18.63 -12.36
C SER A 36 -2.06 19.12 -10.94
N GLY A 37 -0.82 18.90 -10.47
CA GLY A 37 -0.40 19.28 -9.12
C GLY A 37 -0.87 18.35 -8.01
N PHE A 38 -1.42 17.17 -8.34
CA PHE A 38 -1.84 16.17 -7.37
C PHE A 38 -0.87 14.99 -7.30
N VAL A 39 -0.72 14.44 -6.10
CA VAL A 39 0.06 13.22 -5.86
C VAL A 39 -0.78 12.19 -5.13
N MET A 40 -0.56 10.92 -5.46
CA MET A 40 -1.10 9.78 -4.74
C MET A 40 -0.01 9.26 -3.80
N ASP A 41 -0.24 9.42 -2.50
CA ASP A 41 0.67 8.95 -1.45
C ASP A 41 0.18 7.62 -0.86
N ASP A 42 0.86 6.54 -1.24
CA ASP A 42 0.47 5.15 -0.97
C ASP A 42 1.53 4.38 -0.17
N TYR A 43 1.10 3.30 0.48
CA TYR A 43 1.97 2.19 0.83
C TYR A 43 1.86 1.09 -0.21
N ARG A 44 2.99 0.53 -0.66
CA ARG A 44 2.98 -0.81 -1.24
C ARG A 44 3.07 -1.82 -0.12
N MET A 45 2.03 -2.64 0.01
CA MET A 45 2.00 -3.73 0.97
C MET A 45 2.26 -5.07 0.30
N GLU A 46 2.91 -5.98 1.00
CA GLU A 46 3.27 -7.32 0.51
C GLU A 46 2.86 -8.42 1.48
N LEU A 47 2.41 -9.55 0.95
CA LEU A 47 2.16 -10.80 1.67
C LEU A 47 3.05 -11.89 1.04
N VAL A 48 3.89 -12.52 1.87
CA VAL A 48 4.66 -13.69 1.46
C VAL A 48 3.76 -14.93 1.56
N LEU A 49 3.74 -15.74 0.50
CA LEU A 49 2.95 -16.97 0.39
C LEU A 49 3.81 -18.21 0.64
#